data_AF-A0A538L2G4-F1
#
_entry.id   AF-A0A538L2G4-F1
#
_cell.length_a   1.000
_cell.length_b   1.000
_cell.length_c   1.000
_cell.angle_alpha   90.00
_cell.angle_beta   90.00
_cell.angle_gamma   90.00
#
_symmetry.space_group_name_H-M   'P 1'
#
loop_
_entity.id
_entity.type
_entity.pdbx_description
1 polymer ?
#
loop_
_entity_poly.entity_id
_entity_poly.type
_entity_poly.pdbx_seq_one_letter_code
_entity_poly.pdbx_strand_id
1 'polypeptide(L)'
;MQQRLAVLLALALTSVAMPLPAAAAKTKPKPYKLHLFAPSKENTGHVFTVKAWGKAKKKRELIVLYHAFGKCAKTAGAAERKNGQVFIDRNVGPGKFTVNHKVVFISPGNGSLCGYLVNRAKGLDSKPSARASRHITIF
;
A
#
# COMPACT_ATOMS: atom_id res chain seq x y z
N MET A 1 39.61 57.88 48.23
CA MET A 1 39.75 58.77 47.06
C MET A 1 38.95 58.19 45.91
N GLN A 2 38.07 59.00 45.31
CA GLN A 2 37.63 59.04 43.89
C GLN A 2 37.20 57.73 43.20
N GLN A 3 36.19 57.63 42.35
CA GLN A 3 35.26 58.52 41.64
C GLN A 3 34.23 57.55 41.00
N ARG A 4 32.93 57.70 41.25
CA ARG A 4 31.90 58.24 40.34
C ARG A 4 31.57 57.42 39.07
N LEU A 5 30.27 57.47 38.75
CA LEU A 5 29.64 57.32 37.41
C LEU A 5 29.50 55.87 36.92
N ALA A 6 28.42 55.41 36.28
CA ALA A 6 27.25 56.04 35.66
C ALA A 6 26.14 54.97 35.52
N VAL A 7 24.87 55.30 35.75
CA VAL A 7 23.82 55.55 34.73
C VAL A 7 23.53 54.36 33.79
N LEU A 8 22.25 53.93 33.78
CA LEU A 8 21.38 53.62 32.62
C LEU A 8 20.39 52.52 33.01
N LEU A 9 19.14 52.85 33.36
CA LEU A 9 18.02 53.05 32.44
C LEU A 9 17.92 51.97 31.34
N ALA A 10 16.93 51.08 31.50
CA ALA A 10 15.70 51.11 30.69
C ALA A 10 15.31 49.83 29.91
N LEU A 11 13.98 49.81 29.70
CA LEU A 11 13.17 49.08 28.72
C LEU A 11 12.80 47.62 29.02
N ALA A 12 11.59 47.51 29.56
CA ALA A 12 10.65 46.44 29.27
C ALA A 12 10.50 46.22 27.76
N LEU A 13 10.62 44.97 27.32
CA LEU A 13 10.16 44.49 26.04
C LEU A 13 8.98 43.54 26.29
N THR A 14 7.79 44.09 26.06
CA THR A 14 6.53 43.38 25.93
C THR A 14 6.65 42.33 24.81
N SER A 15 6.64 41.07 25.21
CA SER A 15 6.57 39.93 24.31
C SER A 15 5.19 39.91 23.63
N VAL A 16 5.14 40.43 22.39
CA VAL A 16 4.01 40.25 21.50
C VAL A 16 3.92 38.76 21.17
N ALA A 17 3.01 38.05 21.85
CA ALA A 17 2.68 36.68 21.53
C ALA A 17 1.99 36.66 20.15
N MET A 18 2.77 36.38 19.11
CA MET A 18 2.22 36.12 17.79
C MET A 18 1.39 34.83 17.84
N PRO A 19 0.12 34.84 17.41
CA PRO A 19 -0.64 33.61 17.25
C PRO A 19 -0.05 32.83 16.07
N LEU A 20 0.64 31.72 16.36
CA LEU A 20 1.06 30.78 15.32
C LEU A 20 -0.20 30.28 14.58
N PRO A 21 -0.21 30.30 13.24
CA PRO A 21 -1.36 29.88 12.47
C PRO A 21 -1.71 28.43 12.78
N ALA A 22 -3.01 28.25 12.97
CA ALA A 22 -3.71 27.03 13.27
C ALA A 22 -3.07 25.81 12.60
N ALA A 23 -2.78 24.82 13.46
CA ALA A 23 -2.74 23.40 13.17
C ALA A 23 -2.83 23.09 11.67
N ALA A 24 -1.66 22.87 11.04
CA ALA A 24 -1.59 22.07 9.83
C ALA A 24 -2.43 20.82 10.11
N ALA A 25 -3.64 20.79 9.56
CA ALA A 25 -4.57 19.71 9.76
C ALA A 25 -3.81 18.47 9.32
N LYS A 26 -3.38 17.67 10.30
CA LYS A 26 -2.73 16.38 10.10
C LYS A 26 -3.79 15.53 9.42
N THR A 27 -3.92 15.69 8.11
CA THR A 27 -4.73 14.84 7.26
C THR A 27 -4.11 13.47 7.46
N LYS A 28 -4.73 12.69 8.35
CA LYS A 28 -4.28 11.35 8.71
C LYS A 28 -3.99 10.66 7.38
N PRO A 29 -2.73 10.29 7.08
CA PRO A 29 -2.39 9.80 5.77
C PRO A 29 -3.28 8.59 5.48
N LYS A 30 -4.08 8.71 4.42
CA LYS A 30 -5.14 7.75 4.08
C LYS A 30 -4.58 6.32 4.15
N PRO A 31 -5.31 5.36 4.75
CA PRO A 31 -4.82 4.00 4.97
C PRO A 31 -4.40 3.34 3.64
N TYR A 32 -3.54 2.33 3.73
CA TYR A 32 -3.23 1.48 2.59
C TYR A 32 -4.53 0.86 2.06
N LYS A 33 -4.77 0.98 0.77
CA LYS A 33 -5.92 0.39 0.08
C LYS A 33 -5.45 -0.40 -1.12
N LEU A 34 -6.06 -1.55 -1.34
CA LEU A 34 -5.83 -2.41 -2.48
C LEU A 34 -7.18 -2.98 -2.94
N HIS A 35 -7.38 -2.97 -4.25
CA HIS A 35 -8.52 -3.55 -4.92
C HIS A 35 -8.02 -4.40 -6.09
N LEU A 36 -8.78 -5.44 -6.43
CA LEU A 36 -8.51 -6.31 -7.56
C LEU A 36 -9.74 -6.40 -8.44
N PHE A 37 -9.50 -6.51 -9.73
CA PHE A 37 -10.49 -6.82 -10.74
C PHE A 37 -9.95 -7.93 -11.61
N ALA A 38 -10.82 -8.89 -11.83
CA ALA A 38 -10.72 -9.93 -12.81
C ALA A 38 -12.15 -10.44 -13.07
N PRO A 39 -12.43 -11.00 -14.26
CA PRO A 39 -13.66 -11.72 -14.51
C PRO A 39 -13.87 -12.79 -13.42
N SER A 40 -15.13 -13.03 -13.03
CA SER A 40 -15.45 -14.15 -12.13
C SER A 40 -15.46 -15.50 -12.84
N LYS A 41 -15.66 -15.48 -14.16
CA LYS A 41 -15.80 -16.64 -15.03
C LYS A 41 -15.08 -16.31 -16.33
N GLU A 42 -14.26 -17.22 -16.82
CA GLU A 42 -13.53 -17.06 -18.09
C GLU A 42 -13.27 -18.43 -18.72
N ASN A 43 -13.08 -18.48 -20.03
CA ASN A 43 -12.74 -19.73 -20.71
C ASN A 43 -11.22 -19.94 -20.78
N THR A 44 -10.80 -21.19 -20.80
CA THR A 44 -9.43 -21.57 -21.15
C THR A 44 -9.02 -20.98 -22.51
N GLY A 45 -7.75 -20.59 -22.63
CA GLY A 45 -7.19 -19.99 -23.86
C GLY A 45 -7.58 -18.52 -24.10
N HIS A 46 -8.56 -17.98 -23.36
CA HIS A 46 -8.93 -16.57 -23.47
C HIS A 46 -7.99 -15.67 -22.67
N VAL A 47 -7.58 -14.56 -23.30
CA VAL A 47 -6.76 -13.54 -22.65
C VAL A 47 -7.66 -12.55 -21.92
N PHE A 48 -7.45 -12.38 -20.61
CA PHE A 48 -8.12 -11.36 -19.83
C PHE A 48 -7.13 -10.51 -19.02
N THR A 49 -7.61 -9.38 -18.50
CA THR A 49 -6.77 -8.47 -17.71
C THR A 49 -7.07 -8.61 -16.23
N VAL A 50 -6.03 -8.91 -15.45
CA VAL A 50 -6.02 -8.71 -14.00
C VAL A 50 -5.60 -7.28 -13.74
N LYS A 51 -6.43 -6.53 -13.01
CA LYS A 51 -6.16 -5.15 -12.63
C LYS A 51 -6.09 -5.03 -11.12
N ALA A 52 -5.05 -4.37 -10.64
CA ALA A 52 -4.81 -4.08 -9.24
C ALA A 52 -4.64 -2.57 -9.04
N TRP A 53 -5.41 -1.96 -8.14
CA TRP A 53 -5.34 -0.53 -7.92
C TRP A 53 -5.59 -0.18 -6.48
N GLY A 54 -5.17 1.02 -6.09
CA GLY A 54 -5.39 1.47 -4.73
C GLY A 54 -4.53 2.66 -4.37
N LYS A 55 -4.16 2.72 -3.10
CA LYS A 55 -3.34 3.80 -2.55
C LYS A 55 -2.35 3.24 -1.54
N ALA A 56 -1.08 3.61 -1.67
CA ALA A 56 -0.04 3.26 -0.72
C ALA A 56 0.52 4.52 -0.04
N LYS A 57 0.60 4.50 1.30
CA LYS A 57 1.15 5.64 2.07
C LYS A 57 2.66 5.79 1.90
N LYS A 58 3.38 4.69 1.72
CA LYS A 58 4.83 4.61 1.46
C LYS A 58 5.05 3.67 0.27
N LYS A 59 6.26 3.65 -0.28
CA LYS A 59 6.67 2.60 -1.23
C LYS A 59 6.38 1.22 -0.63
N ARG A 60 5.68 0.40 -1.40
CA ARG A 60 5.29 -0.98 -1.07
C ARG A 60 5.49 -1.83 -2.30
N GLU A 61 5.70 -3.11 -2.10
CA GLU A 61 5.67 -4.08 -3.18
C GLU A 61 4.25 -4.63 -3.29
N LEU A 62 3.69 -4.59 -4.49
CA LEU A 62 2.43 -5.19 -4.84
C LEU A 62 2.71 -6.56 -5.43
N ILE A 63 2.22 -7.61 -4.77
CA ILE A 63 2.29 -8.97 -5.25
C ILE A 63 0.86 -9.47 -5.49
N VAL A 64 0.55 -9.92 -6.71
CA VAL A 64 -0.72 -10.57 -7.04
C VAL A 64 -0.42 -11.98 -7.52
N LEU A 65 -1.02 -12.96 -6.84
CA LEU A 65 -0.87 -14.38 -7.16
C LEU A 65 -2.21 -15.03 -7.45
N TYR A 66 -2.24 -16.02 -8.33
CA TYR A 66 -3.33 -16.96 -8.41
C TYR A 66 -3.07 -18.13 -7.46
N HIS A 67 -4.07 -18.44 -6.62
CA HIS A 67 -4.06 -19.58 -5.73
C HIS A 67 -5.17 -20.55 -6.15
N ALA A 68 -4.78 -21.72 -6.66
CA ALA A 68 -5.71 -22.77 -7.01
C ALA A 68 -6.43 -23.28 -5.73
N PHE A 69 -7.73 -23.58 -5.86
CA PHE A 69 -8.58 -24.21 -4.85
C PHE A 69 -8.48 -23.57 -3.44
N GLY A 70 -9.34 -22.59 -3.17
CA GLY A 70 -9.59 -22.10 -1.82
C GLY A 70 -9.41 -20.60 -1.62
N LYS A 71 -9.32 -20.21 -0.35
CA LYS A 71 -9.19 -18.81 0.10
C LYS A 71 -7.73 -18.38 0.03
N CYS A 72 -7.51 -17.10 -0.27
CA CYS A 72 -6.17 -16.51 -0.24
C CYS A 72 -5.45 -16.78 1.09
N ALA A 73 -4.14 -16.97 1.06
CA ALA A 73 -3.33 -17.06 2.28
C ALA A 73 -3.34 -15.72 3.05
N LYS A 74 -2.90 -15.74 4.31
CA LYS A 74 -2.83 -14.54 5.15
C LYS A 74 -1.70 -13.59 4.72
N THR A 75 -0.64 -14.13 4.14
CA THR A 75 0.60 -13.43 3.76
C THR A 75 1.03 -13.82 2.35
N ALA A 76 1.87 -13.01 1.71
CA ALA A 76 2.37 -13.30 0.37
C ALA A 76 3.27 -14.54 0.38
N GLY A 77 4.18 -14.67 1.35
CA GLY A 77 5.08 -15.82 1.47
C GLY A 77 4.34 -17.14 1.74
N ALA A 78 3.20 -17.11 2.43
CA ALA A 78 2.35 -18.29 2.59
C ALA A 78 1.56 -18.62 1.31
N ALA A 79 1.26 -17.62 0.46
CA ALA A 79 0.63 -17.85 -0.84
C ALA A 79 1.61 -18.45 -1.86
N GLU A 80 2.84 -17.93 -1.90
CA GLU A 80 3.91 -18.43 -2.77
C GLU A 80 4.24 -19.90 -2.47
N ARG A 81 4.42 -20.24 -1.19
CA ARG A 81 4.72 -21.63 -0.75
C ARG A 81 3.61 -22.65 -1.07
N LYS A 82 2.39 -22.19 -1.32
CA LYS A 82 1.26 -23.05 -1.72
C LYS A 82 1.13 -23.18 -3.24
N ASN A 83 2.24 -23.04 -3.97
CA ASN A 83 2.29 -23.04 -5.43
C ASN A 83 1.43 -21.92 -6.05
N GLY A 84 1.38 -20.75 -5.40
CA GLY A 84 0.71 -19.59 -5.95
C GLY A 84 1.45 -19.06 -7.18
N GLN A 85 0.78 -18.94 -8.32
CA GLN A 85 1.38 -18.40 -9.54
C GLN A 85 1.41 -16.87 -9.49
N VAL A 86 2.59 -16.26 -9.56
CA VAL A 86 2.74 -14.79 -9.53
C VAL A 86 2.38 -14.18 -10.89
N PHE A 87 1.48 -13.19 -10.88
CA PHE A 87 1.09 -12.41 -12.07
C PHE A 87 1.58 -10.98 -12.02
N ILE A 88 1.65 -10.39 -10.82
CA ILE A 88 2.14 -9.04 -10.64
C ILE A 88 3.13 -9.08 -9.49
N ASP A 89 4.34 -8.58 -9.73
CA ASP A 89 5.30 -8.21 -8.70
C ASP A 89 5.92 -6.86 -9.07
N ARG A 90 5.50 -5.78 -8.41
CA ARG A 90 5.91 -4.41 -8.74
C ARG A 90 5.98 -3.53 -7.51
N ASN A 91 6.98 -2.65 -7.48
CA ASN A 91 7.00 -1.54 -6.54
C ASN A 91 5.92 -0.51 -6.89
N VAL A 92 5.12 -0.11 -5.89
CA VAL A 92 4.04 0.87 -6.03
C VAL A 92 4.09 1.94 -4.93
N GLY A 93 3.51 3.10 -5.26
CA GLY A 93 3.42 4.25 -4.38
C GLY A 93 4.75 4.97 -4.14
N PRO A 94 4.78 5.97 -3.24
CA PRO A 94 3.64 6.51 -2.49
C PRO A 94 2.59 7.15 -3.41
N GLY A 95 1.33 7.15 -3.00
CA GLY A 95 0.22 7.72 -3.77
C GLY A 95 -0.75 6.68 -4.32
N LYS A 96 -1.60 7.11 -5.26
CA LYS A 96 -2.49 6.22 -6.00
C LYS A 96 -1.68 5.38 -6.98
N PHE A 97 -2.08 4.14 -7.20
CA PHE A 97 -1.48 3.28 -8.22
C PHE A 97 -2.55 2.47 -8.93
N THR A 98 -2.24 2.09 -10.16
CA THR A 98 -3.00 1.14 -10.97
C THR A 98 -1.99 0.31 -11.75
N VAL A 99 -2.14 -1.00 -11.69
CA VAL A 99 -1.31 -1.97 -12.41
C VAL A 99 -2.25 -2.94 -13.13
N ASN A 100 -1.98 -3.17 -14.41
CA ASN A 100 -2.72 -4.11 -15.24
C ASN A 100 -1.76 -5.20 -15.71
N HIS A 101 -2.25 -6.44 -15.78
CA HIS A 101 -1.49 -7.57 -16.31
C HIS A 101 -2.42 -8.46 -17.12
N LYS A 102 -2.03 -8.80 -18.35
CA LYS A 102 -2.77 -9.73 -19.19
C LYS A 102 -2.38 -11.14 -18.80
N VAL A 103 -3.36 -12.01 -18.62
CA VAL A 103 -3.16 -13.41 -18.26
C VAL A 103 -3.99 -14.30 -19.19
N VAL A 104 -3.52 -15.52 -19.37
CA VAL A 104 -4.24 -16.59 -20.04
C VAL A 104 -4.11 -17.85 -19.20
N PHE A 105 -5.21 -18.54 -18.97
CA PHE A 105 -5.21 -19.84 -18.32
C PHE A 105 -5.39 -20.90 -19.39
N ILE A 106 -4.46 -21.87 -19.44
CA ILE A 106 -4.49 -22.97 -20.41
C ILE A 106 -5.16 -24.23 -19.87
N SER A 107 -5.66 -24.19 -18.64
CA SER A 107 -6.29 -25.32 -17.98
C SER A 107 -7.48 -24.84 -17.14
N PRO A 108 -8.57 -25.62 -17.10
CA PRO A 108 -9.72 -25.29 -16.29
C PRO A 108 -9.33 -25.33 -14.81
N GLY A 109 -10.03 -24.55 -14.00
CA GLY A 109 -9.68 -24.47 -12.60
C GLY A 109 -10.53 -23.49 -11.82
N ASN A 110 -10.57 -23.70 -10.52
CA ASN A 110 -11.28 -22.83 -9.62
C ASN A 110 -10.31 -22.31 -8.56
N GLY A 111 -10.23 -20.99 -8.39
CA GLY A 111 -9.25 -20.39 -7.51
C GLY A 111 -9.54 -18.94 -7.15
N SER A 112 -8.53 -18.31 -6.55
CA SER A 112 -8.60 -16.91 -6.15
C SER A 112 -7.35 -16.17 -6.58
N LEU A 113 -7.53 -15.00 -7.17
CA LEU A 113 -6.50 -13.99 -7.27
C LEU A 113 -6.35 -13.29 -5.92
N CYS A 114 -5.11 -13.24 -5.44
CA CYS A 114 -4.76 -12.78 -4.11
C CYS A 114 -3.72 -11.68 -4.22
N GLY A 115 -4.09 -10.47 -3.82
CA GLY A 115 -3.25 -9.28 -3.89
C GLY A 115 -2.77 -8.88 -2.51
N TYR A 116 -1.48 -8.58 -2.40
CA TYR A 116 -0.82 -8.19 -1.16
C TYR A 116 0.00 -6.92 -1.40
N LEU A 117 -0.21 -5.90 -0.56
CA LEU A 117 0.73 -4.79 -0.44
C LEU A 117 1.69 -5.08 0.71
N VAL A 118 2.91 -5.48 0.41
CA VAL A 118 3.91 -5.88 1.39
C VAL A 118 4.98 -4.82 1.59
N ASN A 119 5.59 -4.85 2.78
CA ASN A 119 6.82 -4.12 3.03
C ASN A 119 7.97 -5.11 2.90
N ARG A 120 8.71 -5.11 1.77
CA ARG A 120 9.80 -6.07 1.53
C ARG A 120 10.81 -6.14 2.67
N ALA A 121 11.11 -4.99 3.29
CA ALA A 121 12.02 -4.91 4.44
C ALA A 121 11.55 -5.70 5.69
N LYS A 122 10.26 -6.05 5.77
CA LYS A 122 9.71 -6.92 6.83
C LYS A 122 9.54 -8.38 6.39
N GLY A 123 9.90 -8.72 5.15
CA GLY A 123 9.71 -10.04 4.56
C GLY A 123 8.28 -10.34 4.11
N LEU A 124 8.15 -11.36 3.27
CA LEU A 124 6.88 -11.78 2.64
C LEU A 124 5.93 -12.53 3.58
N ASP A 125 6.47 -13.08 4.68
CA ASP A 125 5.68 -13.72 5.74
C ASP A 125 5.12 -12.72 6.76
N SER A 126 5.46 -11.44 6.66
CA SER A 126 4.87 -10.41 7.50
C SER A 126 3.43 -10.08 7.08
N LYS A 127 2.63 -9.57 8.03
CA LYS A 127 1.27 -9.12 7.76
C LYS A 127 1.29 -8.02 6.68
N PRO A 128 0.54 -8.17 5.57
CA PRO A 128 0.52 -7.18 4.51
C PRO A 128 -0.12 -5.88 5.00
N SER A 129 0.31 -4.75 4.42
CA SER A 129 -0.27 -3.43 4.68
C SER A 129 -1.72 -3.31 4.17
N ALA A 130 -2.04 -4.03 3.09
CA ALA A 130 -3.39 -4.24 2.60
C ALA A 130 -3.45 -5.57 1.84
N ARG A 131 -4.63 -6.17 1.80
CA ARG A 131 -4.89 -7.43 1.07
C ARG A 131 -6.22 -7.33 0.36
N ALA A 132 -6.30 -7.92 -0.82
CA ALA A 132 -7.51 -8.04 -1.61
C ALA A 132 -7.59 -9.44 -2.23
N SER A 133 -8.80 -9.90 -2.50
CA SER A 133 -9.04 -11.18 -3.13
C SER A 133 -10.14 -11.09 -4.17
N ARG A 134 -9.98 -11.79 -5.28
CA ARG A 134 -11.01 -11.95 -6.30
C ARG A 134 -11.10 -13.42 -6.71
N HIS A 135 -12.25 -14.03 -6.47
CA HIS A 135 -12.52 -15.39 -6.92
C HIS A 135 -12.69 -15.42 -8.45
N ILE A 136 -12.19 -16.49 -9.07
CA ILE A 136 -12.29 -16.73 -10.51
C ILE A 136 -12.44 -18.23 -10.78
N THR A 137 -13.32 -18.56 -11.73
CA THR A 137 -13.48 -19.90 -12.29
C THR A 137 -13.11 -19.88 -13.77
N ILE A 138 -12.26 -20.80 -14.18
CA ILE A 138 -11.83 -21.03 -15.57
C ILE A 138 -12.49 -22.32 -16.07
N PHE A 139 -13.19 -22.24 -17.21
CA PHE A 139 -13.89 -23.36 -17.84
C PHE A 139 -13.12 -23.95 -19.03
#